data_AF-A0A535HJZ8-F1
#
_entry.id   AF-A0A535HJZ8-F1
#
_cell.length_a   1.000
_cell.length_b   1.000
_cell.length_c   1.000
_cell.angle_alpha   90.00
_cell.angle_beta   90.00
_cell.angle_gamma   90.00
#
_symmetry.space_group_name_H-M   'P 1'
#
loop_
_entity.id
_entity.type
_entity.pdbx_description
1 polymer ?
#
loop_
_entity_poly.entity_id
_entity_poly.type
_entity_poly.pdbx_seq_one_letter_code
_entity_poly.pdbx_strand_id
1 'polypeptide(L)'
;MDRDQVLREPDGTFRCRECGFRYALSGAQIAATCTAAVVDVGDTARAIHTPLRERRPAPAVWSPNAYCAHLAEATELIELRVRRIATEDRPQLAGYDQDAAADDGGFDRVPMERTMPRIEAAVARFVSLVGGLGAADWQRIGVH
;
A
#
# COMPACT_ATOMS: atom_id res chain seq x y z
N MET A 1 -6.98 14.77 0.09
CA MET A 1 -8.03 13.73 -0.02
C MET A 1 -9.27 14.42 -0.54
N ASP A 2 -9.85 13.89 -1.61
CA ASP A 2 -11.03 14.49 -2.25
C ASP A 2 -12.24 14.43 -1.31
N ARG A 3 -12.82 15.59 -1.00
CA ARG A 3 -13.97 15.73 -0.08
C ARG A 3 -15.25 15.16 -0.66
N ASP A 4 -15.30 14.95 -1.96
CA ASP A 4 -16.43 14.35 -2.65
C ASP A 4 -16.42 12.82 -2.54
N GLN A 5 -15.29 12.22 -2.15
CA GLN A 5 -15.14 10.77 -1.97
C GLN A 5 -15.29 10.32 -0.51
N VAL A 6 -14.91 11.16 0.45
CA VAL A 6 -14.95 10.82 1.88
C VAL A 6 -15.74 11.80 2.73
N LEU A 7 -16.38 11.29 3.77
CA LEU A 7 -16.98 12.04 4.88
C LEU A 7 -16.01 12.04 6.05
N ARG A 8 -15.77 13.20 6.66
CA ARG A 8 -15.04 13.29 7.93
C ARG A 8 -16.01 13.07 9.08
N GLU A 9 -15.69 12.12 9.95
CA GLU A 9 -16.51 11.72 11.09
C GLU A 9 -16.21 12.58 12.34
N PRO A 10 -17.14 12.65 13.33
CA PRO A 10 -16.93 13.40 14.57
C PRO A 10 -15.70 12.94 15.39
N ASP A 11 -15.35 11.65 15.29
CA ASP A 11 -14.17 11.06 15.94
C ASP A 11 -12.85 11.34 15.19
N GLY A 12 -12.88 12.16 14.14
CA GLY A 12 -11.72 12.54 13.34
C GLY A 12 -11.32 11.52 12.28
N THR A 13 -11.99 10.36 12.21
CA THR A 13 -11.79 9.36 11.15
C THR A 13 -12.51 9.76 9.86
N PHE A 14 -12.39 8.92 8.83
CA PHE A 14 -13.06 9.12 7.56
C PHE A 14 -14.01 7.96 7.26
N ARG A 15 -15.01 8.21 6.41
CA ARG A 15 -15.88 7.20 5.81
C ARG A 15 -15.95 7.39 4.30
N CYS A 16 -15.79 6.32 3.54
CA CYS A 16 -16.06 6.31 2.10
C CYS A 16 -17.55 6.56 1.84
N ARG A 17 -17.88 7.52 0.97
CA ARG A 17 -19.27 7.86 0.62
C ARG A 17 -19.95 6.81 -0.25
N GLU A 18 -19.19 6.06 -1.04
CA GLU A 18 -19.72 5.08 -1.98
C GLU A 18 -20.12 3.77 -1.28
N CYS A 19 -19.21 3.20 -0.49
CA CYS A 19 -19.42 1.88 0.12
C CYS A 19 -19.63 1.92 1.64
N GLY A 20 -19.52 3.09 2.27
CA GLY A 20 -19.70 3.25 3.72
C GLY A 20 -18.52 2.75 4.57
N PHE A 21 -17.42 2.31 3.94
CA PHE A 21 -16.21 1.83 4.64
C PHE A 21 -15.65 2.90 5.59
N ARG A 22 -15.37 2.52 6.83
CA ARG A 22 -14.79 3.42 7.83
C ARG A 22 -13.28 3.23 7.93
N TYR A 23 -12.54 4.32 7.79
CA TYR A 23 -11.09 4.40 8.02
C TYR A 23 -10.79 4.53 9.53
N ALA A 24 -11.38 3.62 10.31
CA ALA A 24 -11.32 3.58 11.78
C ALA A 24 -10.87 2.17 12.23
N LEU A 25 -9.79 1.67 11.64
CA LEU A 25 -9.28 0.33 11.90
C LEU A 25 -8.28 0.34 13.06
N SER A 26 -8.33 -0.69 13.90
CA SER A 26 -7.27 -0.98 14.86
C SER A 26 -6.02 -1.54 14.17
N GLY A 27 -4.87 -1.46 14.83
CA GLY A 27 -3.63 -2.10 14.35
C GLY A 27 -3.81 -3.59 14.06
N ALA A 28 -4.60 -4.30 14.87
CA ALA A 28 -4.92 -5.71 14.66
C ALA A 28 -5.78 -5.94 13.40
N GLN A 29 -6.77 -5.07 13.15
CA GLN A 29 -7.58 -5.16 11.92
C GLN A 29 -6.73 -4.87 10.68
N ILE A 30 -5.88 -3.84 10.74
CA ILE A 30 -4.94 -3.51 9.66
C ILE A 30 -4.01 -4.69 9.38
N ALA A 31 -3.41 -5.27 10.42
CA ALA A 31 -2.54 -6.42 10.31
C ALA A 31 -3.24 -7.63 9.66
N ALA A 32 -4.45 -7.95 10.11
CA ALA A 32 -5.25 -9.05 9.56
C ALA A 32 -5.60 -8.81 8.08
N THR A 33 -6.04 -7.59 7.75
CA THR A 33 -6.35 -7.22 6.35
C THR A 33 -5.11 -7.31 5.46
N CYS A 34 -3.96 -6.79 5.88
CA CYS A 34 -2.73 -6.87 5.09
C CYS A 34 -2.26 -8.32 4.91
N THR A 35 -2.41 -9.16 5.93
CA THR A 35 -2.05 -10.59 5.88
C THR A 35 -2.93 -11.35 4.88
N ALA A 36 -4.23 -11.08 4.86
CA ALA A 36 -5.13 -11.68 3.87
C ALA A 36 -4.86 -11.13 2.45
N ALA A 37 -4.71 -9.81 2.33
CA ALA A 37 -4.56 -9.15 1.03
C ALA A 37 -3.30 -9.60 0.27
N VAL A 38 -2.19 -9.87 0.97
CA VAL A 38 -0.97 -10.34 0.27
C VAL A 38 -1.16 -11.73 -0.35
N VAL A 39 -1.97 -12.59 0.27
CA VAL A 39 -2.34 -13.90 -0.31
C VAL A 39 -3.22 -13.69 -1.54
N ASP A 40 -4.27 -12.87 -1.41
CA ASP A 40 -5.20 -12.58 -2.51
C ASP A 40 -4.49 -11.96 -3.72
N VAL A 41 -3.57 -11.03 -3.48
CA VAL A 41 -2.73 -10.42 -4.53
C VAL A 41 -1.89 -11.49 -5.21
N GLY A 42 -1.21 -12.36 -4.44
CA GLY A 42 -0.39 -13.44 -4.99
C GLY A 42 -1.19 -14.42 -5.84
N ASP A 43 -2.37 -14.83 -5.39
CA ASP A 43 -3.21 -15.79 -6.10
C ASP A 43 -3.80 -15.17 -7.38
N THR A 44 -4.27 -13.92 -7.29
CA THR A 44 -4.75 -13.16 -8.45
C THR A 44 -3.65 -12.99 -9.49
N ALA A 45 -2.46 -12.61 -9.05
CA ALA A 45 -1.28 -12.44 -9.90
C ALA A 45 -0.90 -13.74 -10.62
N ARG A 46 -0.86 -14.87 -9.89
CA ARG A 46 -0.54 -16.19 -10.46
C ARG A 46 -1.59 -16.69 -11.45
N ALA A 47 -2.87 -16.37 -11.24
CA ALA A 47 -3.95 -16.77 -12.13
C ALA A 47 -3.88 -16.11 -13.54
N ILE A 48 -3.14 -15.01 -13.68
CA ILE A 48 -2.96 -14.33 -14.96
C ILE A 48 -1.96 -15.11 -15.83
N HIS A 49 -2.34 -15.42 -17.07
CA HIS A 49 -1.47 -16.09 -18.05
C HIS A 49 -0.19 -15.29 -18.31
N THR A 50 0.98 -15.95 -18.20
CA THR A 50 2.30 -15.28 -18.16
C THR A 50 2.54 -14.28 -19.29
N PRO A 51 2.33 -14.62 -20.59
CA PRO A 51 2.42 -13.66 -21.69
C PRO A 51 1.54 -12.40 -21.61
N LEU A 52 0.51 -12.37 -20.77
CA LEU A 52 -0.35 -11.21 -20.57
C LEU A 52 0.15 -10.31 -19.43
N ARG A 53 1.07 -10.78 -18.58
CA ARG A 53 1.47 -10.06 -17.36
C ARG A 53 2.29 -8.80 -17.65
N GLU A 54 3.01 -8.74 -18.77
CA GLU A 54 3.75 -7.56 -19.23
C GLU A 54 2.92 -6.63 -20.13
N ARG A 55 1.71 -7.05 -20.51
CA ARG A 55 0.90 -6.33 -21.49
C ARG A 55 -0.05 -5.37 -20.79
N ARG A 56 0.03 -4.10 -21.18
CA ARG A 56 -0.97 -3.10 -20.81
C ARG A 56 -2.28 -3.40 -21.55
N PRO A 57 -3.42 -3.58 -20.86
CA PRO A 57 -4.70 -3.85 -21.52
C PRO A 57 -5.25 -2.61 -22.23
N ALA A 58 -4.82 -1.41 -21.82
CA ALA A 58 -5.06 -0.14 -22.50
C ALA A 58 -3.89 0.82 -22.21
N PRO A 59 -3.66 1.87 -23.03
CA PRO A 59 -2.50 2.77 -22.84
C PRO A 59 -2.41 3.39 -21.44
N ALA A 60 -3.56 3.74 -20.85
CA ALA A 60 -3.67 4.36 -19.53
C ALA A 60 -3.77 3.35 -18.36
N VAL A 61 -3.67 2.05 -18.63
CA VAL A 61 -3.80 1.00 -17.61
C VAL A 61 -2.49 0.24 -17.54
N TRP A 62 -1.92 0.15 -16.35
CA TRP A 62 -0.69 -0.61 -16.12
C TRP A 62 -0.86 -2.10 -16.44
N SER A 63 0.25 -2.75 -16.80
CA SER A 63 0.26 -4.21 -16.90
C SER A 63 0.16 -4.85 -15.50
N PRO A 64 -0.23 -6.13 -15.41
CA PRO A 64 -0.20 -6.87 -14.15
C PRO A 64 1.17 -6.85 -13.44
N ASN A 65 2.27 -6.99 -14.19
CA ASN A 65 3.62 -6.87 -13.65
C ASN A 65 3.85 -5.47 -13.06
N ALA A 66 3.38 -4.43 -13.75
CA ALA A 66 3.54 -3.08 -13.25
C ALA A 66 2.76 -2.82 -11.96
N TYR A 67 1.53 -3.34 -11.83
CA TYR A 67 0.81 -3.31 -10.55
C TYR A 67 1.57 -4.05 -9.44
N CYS A 68 2.13 -5.24 -9.71
CA CYS A 68 2.90 -5.99 -8.71
C CYS A 68 4.20 -5.27 -8.31
N ALA A 69 4.90 -4.63 -9.25
CA ALA A 69 6.08 -3.84 -8.96
C ALA A 69 5.75 -2.60 -8.13
N HIS A 70 4.67 -1.89 -8.49
CA HIS A 70 4.15 -0.78 -7.70
C HIS A 70 3.78 -1.20 -6.28
N LEU A 71 3.08 -2.33 -6.10
CA LEU A 71 2.75 -2.83 -4.77
C LEU A 71 4.00 -3.14 -3.93
N ALA A 72 5.07 -3.67 -4.54
CA ALA A 72 6.32 -3.89 -3.83
C ALA A 72 6.91 -2.57 -3.31
N GLU A 73 7.02 -1.55 -4.15
CA GLU A 73 7.55 -0.24 -3.72
C GLU A 73 6.62 0.47 -2.74
N ALA A 74 5.32 0.47 -3.00
CA ALA A 74 4.34 1.15 -2.16
C ALA A 74 4.30 0.54 -0.76
N THR A 75 4.36 -0.80 -0.63
CA THR A 75 4.39 -1.46 0.68
C THR A 75 5.68 -1.19 1.43
N GLU A 76 6.84 -1.19 0.76
CA GLU A 76 8.13 -0.79 1.36
C GLU A 76 8.11 0.68 1.83
N LEU A 77 7.57 1.58 1.00
CA LEU A 77 7.45 3.00 1.31
C LEU A 77 6.51 3.26 2.48
N ILE A 78 5.34 2.61 2.51
CA ILE A 78 4.37 2.77 3.62
C ILE A 78 4.94 2.21 4.91
N GLU A 79 5.61 1.05 4.87
CA GLU A 79 6.29 0.49 6.04
C GLU A 79 7.33 1.46 6.60
N LEU A 80 8.18 2.02 5.74
CA LEU A 80 9.15 3.04 6.11
C LEU A 80 8.48 4.27 6.72
N ARG A 81 7.43 4.82 6.07
CA ARG A 81 6.74 6.02 6.55
C ARG A 81 6.11 5.81 7.92
N VAL A 82 5.42 4.69 8.14
CA VAL A 82 4.80 4.39 9.43
C VAL A 82 5.86 4.19 10.51
N ARG A 83 6.99 3.54 10.18
CA ARG A 83 8.11 3.40 11.12
C ARG A 83 8.65 4.76 11.54
N ARG A 84 8.91 5.65 10.57
CA ARG A 84 9.40 7.00 10.85
C ARG A 84 8.40 7.81 11.67
N ILE A 85 7.11 7.76 11.33
CA ILE A 85 6.07 8.44 12.11
C ILE A 85 6.07 7.94 13.56
N ALA A 86 6.22 6.63 13.76
CA ALA A 86 6.24 6.03 15.09
C ALA A 86 7.48 6.43 15.91
N THR A 87 8.64 6.66 15.28
CA THR A 87 9.92 6.83 16.00
C THR A 87 10.52 8.24 15.95
N GLU A 88 10.14 9.09 15.00
CA GLU A 88 10.69 10.43 14.79
C GLU A 88 9.64 11.50 15.10
N ASP A 89 10.06 12.65 15.62
CA ASP A 89 9.16 13.79 15.81
C ASP A 89 8.85 14.45 14.45
N ARG A 90 7.59 14.33 14.02
CA ARG A 90 7.04 14.95 12.81
C ARG A 90 7.95 14.85 11.58
N PRO A 91 8.33 13.61 11.15
CA PRO A 91 9.26 13.43 10.05
C PRO A 91 8.71 13.98 8.73
N GLN A 92 9.61 14.58 7.95
CA GLN A 92 9.34 14.95 6.55
C GLN A 92 9.22 13.68 5.70
N LEU A 93 8.07 13.52 5.05
CA LEU A 93 7.75 12.39 4.19
C LEU A 93 7.88 12.82 2.73
N ALA A 94 8.84 12.25 2.03
CA ALA A 94 9.06 12.55 0.61
C ALA A 94 7.80 12.21 -0.20
N GLY A 95 7.45 13.06 -1.17
CA GLY A 95 6.45 12.76 -2.19
C GLY A 95 6.85 11.51 -2.99
N TYR A 96 5.86 10.83 -3.55
CA TYR A 96 6.09 9.66 -4.41
C TYR A 96 5.20 9.79 -5.64
N ASP A 97 5.84 9.88 -6.80
CA ASP A 97 5.17 9.84 -8.09
C ASP A 97 5.24 8.40 -8.60
N GLN A 98 4.11 7.70 -8.46
CA GLN A 98 3.99 6.29 -8.80
C GLN A 98 4.04 6.05 -10.31
N ASP A 99 3.59 7.00 -11.13
CA ASP A 99 3.54 6.87 -12.58
C ASP A 99 4.96 7.06 -13.13
N ALA A 100 5.67 8.08 -12.66
CA ALA A 100 7.08 8.28 -12.99
C ALA A 100 7.94 7.09 -12.53
N ALA A 101 7.74 6.58 -11.31
CA ALA A 101 8.47 5.40 -10.83
C ALA A 101 8.22 4.17 -11.71
N ALA A 102 6.98 3.96 -12.16
CA ALA A 102 6.64 2.83 -13.03
C ALA A 102 7.30 2.92 -14.40
N ASP A 103 7.32 4.10 -15.00
CA ASP A 103 7.92 4.31 -16.32
C ASP A 103 9.46 4.27 -16.25
N ASP A 104 10.08 4.99 -15.30
CA ASP A 104 11.54 5.01 -15.12
C ASP A 104 12.10 3.63 -14.70
N GLY A 105 11.35 2.92 -13.85
CA GLY A 105 11.72 1.59 -13.37
C GLY A 105 11.40 0.46 -14.36
N GLY A 106 10.74 0.76 -15.48
CA GLY A 106 10.35 -0.24 -16.48
C GLY A 106 9.48 -1.35 -15.89
N PHE A 107 8.53 -0.99 -15.01
CA PHE A 107 7.80 -1.93 -14.16
C PHE A 107 7.05 -3.02 -14.93
N ASP A 108 6.58 -2.74 -16.14
CA ASP A 108 5.91 -3.73 -16.99
C ASP A 108 6.78 -4.98 -17.25
N ARG A 109 8.11 -4.82 -17.22
CA ARG A 109 9.09 -5.88 -17.50
C ARG A 109 9.62 -6.57 -16.24
N VAL A 110 9.22 -6.10 -15.05
CA VAL A 110 9.65 -6.72 -13.79
C VAL A 110 8.74 -7.91 -13.49
N PRO A 111 9.24 -9.15 -13.52
CA PRO A 111 8.39 -10.32 -13.30
C PRO A 111 7.86 -10.33 -11.87
N MET A 112 6.60 -10.69 -11.69
CA MET A 112 6.00 -10.78 -10.36
C MET A 112 6.72 -11.76 -9.42
N GLU A 113 7.42 -12.75 -9.97
CA GLU A 113 8.27 -13.68 -9.21
C GLU A 113 9.42 -12.95 -8.49
N ARG A 114 9.81 -11.76 -8.96
CA ARG A 114 10.79 -10.89 -8.29
C ARG A 114 10.14 -9.88 -7.35
N THR A 115 8.88 -9.52 -7.55
CA THR A 115 8.19 -8.49 -6.75
C THR A 115 7.38 -9.08 -5.59
N MET A 116 6.76 -10.25 -5.77
CA MET A 116 5.94 -10.89 -4.73
C MET A 116 6.73 -11.16 -3.43
N PRO A 117 7.97 -11.70 -3.47
CA PRO A 117 8.76 -11.86 -2.24
C PRO A 117 9.04 -10.54 -1.52
N ARG A 118 9.16 -9.43 -2.27
CA ARG A 118 9.33 -8.09 -1.68
C ARG A 118 8.06 -7.63 -0.97
N ILE A 119 6.89 -7.80 -1.60
CA ILE A 119 5.60 -7.48 -1.01
C ILE A 119 5.40 -8.30 0.27
N GLU A 120 5.60 -9.62 0.22
CA GLU A 120 5.48 -10.51 1.37
C GLU A 120 6.39 -10.08 2.53
N ALA A 121 7.65 -9.75 2.24
CA ALA A 121 8.59 -9.30 3.25
C ALA A 121 8.20 -7.92 3.83
N ALA A 122 7.79 -6.96 3.00
CA ALA A 122 7.34 -5.65 3.44
C ALA A 122 6.06 -5.73 4.29
N VAL A 123 5.08 -6.54 3.86
CA VAL A 123 3.85 -6.80 4.61
C VAL A 123 4.17 -7.46 5.96
N ALA A 124 5.06 -8.44 6.02
CA ALA A 124 5.46 -9.06 7.29
C ALA A 124 6.07 -8.04 8.26
N ARG A 125 6.98 -7.17 7.78
CA ARG A 125 7.54 -6.08 8.59
C ARG A 125 6.48 -5.10 9.04
N PHE A 126 5.57 -4.72 8.13
CA PHE A 126 4.49 -3.78 8.41
C PHE A 126 3.51 -4.33 9.45
N VAL A 127 3.09 -5.59 9.31
CA VAL A 127 2.21 -6.30 10.25
C VAL A 127 2.83 -6.34 11.65
N SER A 128 4.12 -6.69 11.74
CA SER A 128 4.84 -6.68 13.01
C SER A 128 4.92 -5.27 13.61
N LEU A 129 5.17 -4.25 12.78
CA LEU A 129 5.25 -2.86 13.21
C LEU A 129 3.91 -2.39 13.78
N VAL A 130 2.81 -2.48 13.03
CA VAL A 130 1.50 -1.98 13.47
C VAL A 130 0.93 -2.77 14.65
N GLY A 131 1.28 -4.06 14.78
CA GLY A 131 0.93 -4.88 15.94
C GLY A 131 1.64 -4.47 17.23
N GLY A 132 2.77 -3.78 17.13
CA GLY A 132 3.54 -3.28 18.28
C GLY A 132 3.23 -1.85 18.70
N LEU A 133 2.44 -1.09 17.92
CA LEU A 133 2.16 0.32 18.20
C LEU A 133 1.16 0.48 19.35
N GLY A 134 1.53 1.30 20.32
CA GLY A 134 0.67 1.71 21.43
C GLY A 134 -0.26 2.87 21.04
N ALA A 135 -1.25 3.16 21.91
CA ALA A 135 -2.24 4.21 21.65
C ALA A 135 -1.62 5.60 21.38
N ALA A 136 -0.49 5.92 22.02
CA ALA A 136 0.23 7.18 21.81
C ALA A 136 0.87 7.25 20.41
N ASP A 137 1.34 6.14 19.86
CA ASP A 137 1.97 6.09 18.54
C ASP A 137 0.96 6.41 17.43
N TRP A 138 -0.29 5.99 17.60
CA TRP A 138 -1.40 6.31 16.69
C TRP A 138 -1.78 7.79 16.65
N GLN A 139 -1.29 8.61 17.59
CA GLN A 139 -1.49 10.06 17.60
C GLN A 139 -0.33 10.81 16.91
N ARG A 140 0.73 10.11 16.52
CA ARG A 140 1.89 10.71 15.86
C ARG A 140 1.58 10.98 14.40
N ILE A 141 2.22 12.00 13.84
CA ILE A 141 2.00 12.43 12.45
C ILE A 141 3.32 12.64 11.72
N GLY A 142 3.30 12.48 10.40
CA GLY A 142 4.35 12.95 9.49
C GLY A 142 3.87 14.19 8.74
N VAL A 143 4.79 14.85 8.05
CA VAL A 143 4.51 16.07 7.28
C VAL A 143 4.93 15.87 5.82
N HIS A 144 4.08 16.34 4.90
CA HIS A 144 4.27 16.33 3.45
C HIS A 144 4.29 17.78 2.94
#